data_AF-A0A8T2PPE1-F1
#
_entry.id   AF-A0A8T2PPE1-F1
#
_cell.length_a   1.000
_cell.length_b   1.000
_cell.length_c   1.000
_cell.angle_alpha   90.00
_cell.angle_beta   90.00
_cell.angle_gamma   90.00
#
_symmetry.space_group_name_H-M   'P 1'
#
loop_
_entity.id
_entity.type
_entity.pdbx_description
1 polymer ?
#
loop_
_entity_poly.entity_id
_entity_poly.type
_entity_poly.pdbx_seq_one_letter_code
_entity_poly.pdbx_strand_id
1 'polypeptide(L)'
;MNLCTTVTDSDVARAKNLLKASLVGQLDGTTPVCEDIGRHILDYGRRIPLAEWDARINAVTPKMVREVCTKYIYDKCPAISAVGPIEQLPDYNRIRSAMYWLRL
;
A
#
# COMPACT_ATOMS: atom_id res chain seq x y z
N MET A 1 12.03 -1.92 6.59
CA MET A 1 11.53 -1.89 7.98
C MET A 1 10.99 -0.53 8.42
N ASN A 2 11.52 0.59 7.90
CA ASN A 2 11.22 1.95 8.39
C ASN A 2 9.71 2.29 8.45
N LEU A 3 8.90 1.75 7.54
CA LEU A 3 7.44 1.92 7.58
C LEU A 3 6.76 1.26 8.80
N CYS A 4 7.38 0.24 9.38
CA CYS A 4 6.87 -0.42 10.58
C CYS A 4 7.33 0.32 11.85
N THR A 5 8.51 0.94 11.84
CA THR A 5 9.17 1.44 13.05
C THR A 5 9.22 2.97 13.16
N THR A 6 9.53 3.68 12.08
CA THR A 6 9.87 5.12 12.10
C THR A 6 9.13 5.91 11.03
N VAL A 7 7.80 5.75 10.95
CA VAL A 7 6.96 6.58 10.08
C VAL A 7 6.75 7.97 10.68
N THR A 8 7.02 9.00 9.88
CA THR A 8 6.81 10.41 10.23
C THR A 8 5.44 10.91 9.75
N ASP A 9 4.89 11.92 10.42
CA ASP A 9 3.67 12.60 9.97
C ASP A 9 3.81 13.23 8.58
N SER A 10 4.98 13.79 8.27
CA SER A 10 5.27 14.39 6.96
C SER A 10 5.23 13.38 5.82
N ASP A 11 5.74 12.16 6.04
CA ASP A 11 5.69 11.11 5.02
C ASP A 11 4.25 10.67 4.75
N VAL A 12 3.45 10.53 5.81
CA VAL A 12 2.04 10.15 5.70
C VAL A 12 1.22 11.25 5.01
N ALA A 13 1.44 12.52 5.37
CA ALA A 13 0.76 13.64 4.72
C ALA A 13 1.06 13.71 3.22
N ARG A 14 2.34 13.55 2.85
CA ARG A 14 2.76 13.48 1.44
C ARG A 14 2.13 12.29 0.72
N ALA A 15 2.16 11.10 1.31
CA ALA A 15 1.60 9.89 0.72
C ALA A 15 0.07 10.00 0.51
N LYS A 16 -0.66 10.60 1.46
CA LYS A 16 -2.09 10.89 1.31
C LYS A 16 -2.37 11.76 0.09
N ASN A 17 -1.61 12.83 -0.09
CA ASN A 17 -1.79 13.74 -1.21
C ASN A 17 -1.49 13.06 -2.56
N LEU A 18 -0.43 12.25 -2.62
CA LEU A 18 -0.11 11.47 -3.82
C LEU A 18 -1.22 10.47 -4.15
N LEU A 19 -1.76 9.77 -3.15
CA LEU A 19 -2.84 8.80 -3.37
C LEU A 19 -4.12 9.47 -3.89
N LYS A 20 -4.51 10.61 -3.31
CA LYS A 20 -5.68 11.39 -3.77
C LYS A 20 -5.52 11.85 -5.22
N ALA A 21 -4.35 12.41 -5.55
CA ALA A 21 -4.05 12.86 -6.90
C ALA A 21 -4.07 11.70 -7.90
N SER A 22 -3.49 10.55 -7.54
CA SER A 22 -3.52 9.33 -8.36
C SER A 22 -4.94 8.82 -8.57
N LEU A 23 -5.77 8.78 -7.52
CA LEU A 23 -7.14 8.27 -7.60
C LEU A 23 -8.00 9.12 -8.55
N VAL A 24 -7.93 10.45 -8.43
CA VAL A 24 -8.67 11.36 -9.30
C VAL A 24 -8.12 11.31 -10.72
N GLY A 25 -6.80 11.26 -10.89
CA GLY A 25 -6.16 11.19 -12.21
C GLY A 25 -6.47 9.91 -12.99
N GLN A 26 -6.73 8.79 -12.30
CA GLN A 26 -7.13 7.54 -12.94
C GLN A 26 -8.56 7.56 -13.50
N LEU A 27 -9.41 8.47 -13.03
CA LEU A 27 -10.82 8.56 -13.43
C LEU A 27 -11.06 9.52 -14.61
N ASP A 28 -10.02 9.87 -15.36
CA ASP A 28 -10.14 10.72 -16.52
C ASP A 28 -10.58 9.93 -17.77
N GLY A 29 -11.76 10.25 -18.29
CA GLY A 29 -12.36 9.59 -19.44
C GLY A 29 -13.47 8.59 -19.10
N THR A 30 -14.27 8.24 -20.12
CA THR A 30 -15.46 7.39 -19.94
C THR A 30 -15.13 5.92 -19.70
N THR A 31 -14.07 5.41 -20.33
CA THR A 31 -13.62 4.02 -20.19
C THR A 31 -13.17 3.67 -18.77
N PRO A 32 -12.23 4.42 -18.13
CA PRO A 32 -11.82 4.11 -16.75
C PRO A 32 -12.94 4.33 -15.74
N VAL A 33 -13.83 5.30 -15.97
CA VAL A 33 -15.02 5.47 -15.12
C VAL A 33 -15.95 4.27 -15.21
N CYS A 34 -16.15 3.69 -16.40
CA CYS A 34 -16.96 2.49 -16.58
C CYS A 34 -16.34 1.26 -15.88
N GLU A 35 -15.02 1.08 -16.02
CA GLU A 35 -14.28 0.03 -15.31
C GLU A 35 -14.38 0.19 -13.79
N ASP A 36 -14.20 1.40 -13.26
CA ASP A 36 -14.32 1.67 -11.83
C ASP A 36 -15.72 1.36 -11.29
N ILE A 37 -16.77 1.70 -12.03
CA ILE A 37 -18.15 1.34 -11.65
C ILE A 37 -18.29 -0.18 -11.59
N GLY A 38 -17.88 -0.91 -12.65
CA GLY A 38 -17.99 -2.36 -12.70
C GLY A 38 -17.22 -3.04 -11.57
N ARG A 39 -15.95 -2.66 -11.37
CA ARG A 39 -15.08 -3.18 -10.32
C ARG A 39 -15.65 -2.93 -8.92
N HIS A 40 -16.11 -1.70 -8.64
CA HIS A 40 -16.67 -1.38 -7.34
C HIS A 40 -17.97 -2.14 -7.03
N ILE A 41 -18.81 -2.39 -8.04
CA ILE A 41 -20.00 -3.23 -7.84
C ILE A 41 -19.62 -4.67 -7.50
N LEU A 42 -18.58 -5.23 -8.13
CA LEU A 42 -18.12 -6.60 -7.86
C LEU A 42 -17.41 -6.71 -6.50
N ASP A 43 -16.50 -5.79 -6.18
CA ASP A 43 -15.66 -5.87 -4.98
C ASP A 43 -16.39 -5.39 -3.71
N TYR A 44 -17.23 -4.35 -3.84
CA TYR A 44 -17.85 -3.67 -2.70
C TYR A 44 -19.38 -3.71 -2.70
N GLY A 45 -20.01 -4.24 -3.76
CA GLY A 45 -21.47 -4.24 -3.92
C GLY A 45 -22.07 -2.86 -4.20
N ARG A 46 -21.25 -1.80 -4.25
CA ARG A 46 -21.67 -0.42 -4.49
C ARG A 46 -20.51 0.42 -5.02
N ARG A 47 -20.83 1.50 -5.73
CA ARG A 47 -19.82 2.51 -6.08
C ARG A 47 -19.53 3.40 -4.88
N ILE A 48 -18.26 3.45 -4.46
CA ILE A 48 -17.82 4.33 -3.37
C ILE A 48 -17.58 5.74 -3.94
N PRO A 49 -18.25 6.79 -3.42
CA PRO A 49 -18.06 8.16 -3.91
C PRO A 49 -16.68 8.71 -3.51
N LEU A 50 -16.15 9.63 -4.33
CA LEU A 50 -14.84 10.25 -4.10
C LEU A 50 -14.74 10.98 -2.75
N ALA A 51 -15.83 11.59 -2.27
CA ALA A 51 -15.85 12.23 -0.95
C ALA A 51 -15.63 11.23 0.20
N GLU A 52 -16.15 10.01 0.07
CA GLU A 52 -15.93 8.96 1.06
C GLU A 52 -14.48 8.46 1.02
N TRP A 53 -13.89 8.33 -0.18
CA TRP A 53 -12.46 8.05 -0.33
C TRP A 53 -11.59 9.12 0.31
N ASP A 54 -11.88 10.40 0.08
CA ASP A 54 -11.14 11.51 0.67
C ASP A 54 -11.19 11.46 2.21
N ALA A 55 -12.38 11.27 2.79
CA ALA A 55 -12.55 11.14 4.24
C ALA A 55 -11.77 9.95 4.82
N ARG A 56 -11.84 8.78 4.18
CA ARG A 56 -11.11 7.58 4.60
C ARG A 56 -9.59 7.76 4.52
N ILE A 57 -9.09 8.38 3.45
CA ILE A 57 -7.65 8.66 3.28
C ILE A 57 -7.18 9.66 4.34
N ASN A 58 -7.98 10.68 4.63
CA ASN A 58 -7.65 11.68 5.66
C ASN A 58 -7.60 11.08 7.07
N ALA A 59 -8.46 10.11 7.36
CA ALA A 59 -8.51 9.44 8.66
C ALA A 59 -7.26 8.61 8.99
N VAL A 60 -6.43 8.26 8.01
CA VAL A 60 -5.23 7.45 8.22
C VAL A 60 -4.20 8.20 9.08
N THR A 61 -3.81 7.65 10.23
CA THR A 61 -2.75 8.22 11.07
C THR A 61 -1.43 7.49 10.90
N PRO A 62 -0.27 8.08 11.24
CA PRO A 62 1.00 7.35 11.23
C PRO A 62 0.99 6.11 12.11
N LYS A 63 0.24 6.14 13.22
CA LYS A 63 0.06 4.98 14.08
C LYS A 63 -0.65 3.84 13.34
N MET A 64 -1.74 4.14 12.64
CA MET A 64 -2.44 3.14 11.82
C MET A 64 -1.54 2.57 10.73
N VAL A 65 -0.71 3.41 10.08
CA VAL A 65 0.26 2.94 9.08
C VAL A 65 1.24 1.96 9.71
N ARG A 66 1.81 2.29 10.87
CA ARG A 66 2.72 1.38 11.59
C ARG A 66 2.04 0.07 11.98
N GLU A 67 0.81 0.11 12.47
CA GLU A 67 0.03 -1.09 12.83
C GLU A 67 -0.25 -1.99 11.62
N VAL A 68 -0.68 -1.40 10.50
CA VAL A 68 -0.94 -2.12 9.24
C VAL A 68 0.34 -2.70 8.67
N CYS A 69 1.43 -1.93 8.62
CA CYS A 69 2.73 -2.42 8.17
C CYS A 69 3.26 -3.52 9.09
N THR A 70 3.06 -3.42 10.40
CA THR A 70 3.46 -4.48 11.33
C THR A 70 2.64 -5.75 11.10
N LYS A 71 1.33 -5.62 10.83
CA LYS A 71 0.45 -6.76 10.56
C LYS A 71 0.82 -7.50 9.27
N TYR A 72 1.12 -6.79 8.19
CA TYR A 72 1.27 -7.39 6.86
C TYR A 72 2.72 -7.53 6.39
N ILE A 73 3.65 -6.71 6.89
CA ILE A 73 5.04 -6.69 6.42
C ILE A 73 5.97 -7.26 7.48
N TYR A 74 5.82 -6.86 8.74
CA TYR A 74 6.77 -7.25 9.79
C TYR A 74 6.70 -8.75 10.10
N ASP A 75 7.85 -9.40 10.05
CA ASP A 75 8.07 -10.82 10.31
C ASP A 75 7.17 -11.76 9.48
N LYS A 76 6.83 -11.36 8.25
CA LYS A 76 6.05 -12.19 7.31
C LYS A 76 6.94 -12.85 6.27
N CYS A 77 6.55 -14.05 5.85
CA CYS A 77 7.21 -14.78 4.79
C CYS A 77 6.79 -14.19 3.42
N PRO A 78 7.69 -13.55 2.66
CA PRO A 78 7.36 -13.01 1.37
C PRO A 78 7.26 -14.12 0.32
N ALA A 79 6.53 -13.87 -0.77
CA ALA A 79 6.60 -14.67 -1.98
C ALA A 79 7.59 -14.00 -2.96
N ILE A 80 8.49 -14.78 -3.56
CA ILE A 80 9.55 -14.26 -4.43
C ILE A 80 9.46 -14.97 -5.78
N SER A 81 9.43 -14.18 -6.85
CA SER A 81 9.49 -14.65 -8.23
C SER A 81 10.55 -13.85 -8.97
N ALA A 82 11.45 -14.53 -9.67
CA ALA A 82 12.51 -13.90 -10.44
C ALA A 82 12.84 -14.74 -11.67
N VAL A 83 13.12 -14.08 -12.80
CA VAL A 83 13.39 -14.71 -14.09
C VAL A 83 14.56 -13.98 -14.75
N GLY A 84 15.48 -14.73 -15.37
CA GLY A 84 16.67 -14.18 -16.04
C GLY A 84 17.96 -14.38 -15.24
N PRO A 85 19.00 -13.55 -15.47
CA PRO A 85 20.28 -13.64 -14.75
C PRO A 85 20.13 -13.11 -13.32
N ILE A 86 19.72 -13.99 -12.40
CA ILE A 86 19.38 -13.68 -11.00
C ILE A 86 20.49 -14.05 -10.01
N GLU A 87 21.74 -14.06 -10.46
CA GLU A 87 22.91 -14.52 -9.68
C GLU A 87 23.13 -13.73 -8.39
N GLN A 88 22.73 -12.45 -8.36
CA GLN A 88 22.85 -11.58 -7.18
C GLN A 88 21.56 -11.54 -6.33
N LEU A 89 20.49 -12.23 -6.74
CA LEU A 89 19.26 -12.27 -5.95
C LEU A 89 19.56 -13.00 -4.63
N PRO A 90 19.34 -12.37 -3.46
CA PRO A 90 19.60 -13.03 -2.19
C PRO A 90 18.73 -14.28 -2.04
N ASP A 91 19.26 -15.28 -1.34
CA ASP A 91 18.50 -16.48 -1.01
C ASP A 91 17.28 -16.13 -0.13
N TYR A 92 16.30 -17.03 -0.14
CA TYR A 92 15.06 -16.82 0.59
C TYR A 92 15.28 -16.56 2.08
N ASN A 93 16.23 -17.24 2.73
CA ASN A 93 16.47 -17.10 4.17
C ASN A 93 17.03 -15.71 4.48
N ARG A 94 17.92 -15.19 3.66
CA ARG A 94 18.42 -13.81 3.79
C ARG A 94 17.31 -12.78 3.61
N ILE A 95 16.40 -13.01 2.66
CA ILE A 95 15.25 -12.11 2.44
C ILE A 95 14.27 -12.19 3.62
N ARG A 96 13.94 -13.39 4.10
CA ARG A 96 13.09 -13.60 5.27
C ARG A 96 13.68 -12.99 6.54
N SER A 97 15.00 -13.05 6.71
CA SER A 97 15.72 -12.46 7.84
C SER A 97 15.70 -10.93 7.79
N ALA A 98 15.59 -10.32 6.60
CA ALA A 98 15.45 -8.88 6.43
C ALA A 98 14.02 -8.36 6.73
N MET A 99 13.04 -9.26 6.94
CA MET A 99 11.65 -8.90 7.24
C MET A 99 11.39 -8.60 8.72
N TYR A 100 12.42 -8.59 9.58
CA TYR A 100 12.35 -8.11 10.96
C TYR A 100 13.66 -7.44 11.36
N TRP A 101 13.65 -6.67 12.44
CA TRP A 101 14.86 -6.02 12.96
C TRP A 101 15.08 -6.41 14.42
N LEU A 102 16.28 -6.90 14.73
CA LEU A 102 16.68 -7.30 16.08
C LEU A 102 17.01 -6.11 17.00
N ARG A 103 17.07 -4.88 16.46
CA ARG A 103 17.23 -3.66 17.24
C ARG A 103 15.86 -2.98 17.35
N LEU A 104 15.22 -3.15 18.50
CA LEU A 104 14.14 -2.29 18.99
C LEU A 104 14.68 -1.45 20.14
#